data_AF-A0A420WM90-F1
#
_entry.id   AF-A0A420WM90-F1
#
_cell.length_a   1.000
_cell.length_b   1.000
_cell.length_c   1.000
_cell.angle_alpha   90.00
_cell.angle_beta   90.00
_cell.angle_gamma   90.00
#
_symmetry.space_group_name_H-M   'P 1'
#
loop_
_entity.id
_entity.type
_entity.pdbx_description
1 polymer ?
#
loop_
_entity_poly.entity_id
_entity_poly.type
_entity_poly.pdbx_seq_one_letter_code
_entity_poly.pdbx_strand_id
1 'polypeptide(L)'
;MIQSAAPRNMFLKGLKCQASSVAFLLSCTIGTMGLLSPSALADDVDKKNPPSTIEDDLSNAADSLSAVIGSAKQSGILKSHSNKAVTTPVPAGERQNTPQPLNVKSGSCQALSVLDFSNLKTLSNYEDLSAAKTSEPQENKAGNSQHIARVYISLGLGIEAATAISNDSSEEANLLRHVAMILAEPNTARYTGVFKPYQNCVDTIFPFVALDTPEVLANDIDGARRRAIINSLDKYPPKLKDFLEVHLAIRAFENGRNNLGNAIWSKLEREARENETALPEERYDEDELLYLKALLEVNGDTDYARSIFSHLAEREGLYRLSSLQQLTDLKLKSISGSKSGGSSVRGSTAIEVDLLEMSEKGIGSRDGQIAAFELVKNRVYSNNVTAAVNVTKKYFHPSDDQYKASAEKIRSLIQARLISDNNLVRLQGLNGFLSERDFYAVTDNFPALEYDALYAAFESGLPELHSSIISEASSMPEKTDQLLRSSKLFEAIKHGQTSLKDIESEIKTLSEPMVLRIAQYAIAENDIALMRIVEANLASETEAQTLSRSIAFAEKRWGDITATESSPETTSQVKTANLLSRDIQNPVTTKSKNWLSSLPSQLKDIDTSIRQTKDFLNNG
;
A
#
# COMPACT_ATOMS: atom_id res chain seq x y z
N MET A 1 23.83 43.50 26.15
CA MET A 1 23.25 44.63 26.90
C MET A 1 22.27 45.34 25.98
N ILE A 2 20.99 45.44 26.40
CA ILE A 2 19.91 46.34 25.90
C ILE A 2 19.38 46.02 24.48
N GLN A 3 18.08 45.98 24.17
CA GLN A 3 16.80 45.68 24.83
C GLN A 3 15.77 45.64 23.68
N SER A 4 14.87 44.66 23.74
CA SER A 4 13.42 44.78 23.49
C SER A 4 12.85 46.07 22.85
N ALA A 5 12.05 45.89 21.79
CA ALA A 5 10.82 46.67 21.59
C ALA A 5 9.77 45.87 20.79
N ALA A 6 8.55 45.84 21.34
CA ALA A 6 7.33 45.23 20.82
C ALA A 6 6.80 45.90 19.53
N PRO A 7 5.70 45.40 18.94
CA PRO A 7 4.42 46.08 19.23
C PRO A 7 3.13 45.23 19.27
N ARG A 8 2.24 45.70 20.15
CA ARG A 8 0.79 45.99 19.98
C ARG A 8 -0.25 44.86 19.83
N ASN A 9 -0.99 44.73 20.93
CA ASN A 9 -2.40 44.37 21.02
C ASN A 9 -3.29 45.08 19.99
N MET A 10 -4.21 44.33 19.36
CA MET A 10 -5.52 44.84 18.98
C MET A 10 -6.59 43.80 19.35
N PHE A 11 -7.50 44.25 20.22
CA PHE A 11 -8.76 43.61 20.56
C PHE A 11 -9.67 43.51 19.33
N LEU A 12 -10.30 42.36 19.12
CA LEU A 12 -11.67 42.31 18.59
C LEU A 12 -12.45 41.20 19.30
N LYS A 13 -13.52 41.63 19.95
CA LYS A 13 -14.53 40.81 20.61
C LYS A 13 -15.39 40.09 19.56
N GLY A 14 -15.68 38.83 19.83
CA GLY A 14 -17.04 38.30 19.84
C GLY A 14 -17.67 37.95 18.48
N LEU A 15 -17.74 36.64 18.20
CA LEU A 15 -18.97 36.02 17.73
C LEU A 15 -18.95 34.53 18.10
N LYS A 16 -19.82 34.18 19.06
CA LYS A 16 -20.26 32.82 19.33
C LYS A 16 -21.26 32.44 18.23
N CYS A 17 -21.08 31.29 17.59
CA CYS A 17 -22.18 30.51 17.03
C CYS A 17 -21.96 29.04 17.39
N GLN A 18 -22.77 28.58 18.35
CA GLN A 18 -23.13 27.17 18.52
C GLN A 18 -24.30 26.88 17.57
N ALA A 19 -24.18 25.81 16.77
CA ALA A 19 -25.29 25.00 16.25
C ALA A 19 -24.63 23.81 15.52
N SER A 20 -24.55 22.65 16.16
CA SER A 20 -25.54 21.56 16.13
C SER A 20 -25.47 20.72 14.85
N SER A 21 -25.01 19.49 15.06
CA SER A 21 -25.05 18.34 14.18
C SER A 21 -26.46 18.04 13.65
N VAL A 22 -26.60 17.76 12.34
CA VAL A 22 -27.67 16.92 11.78
C VAL A 22 -27.12 16.15 10.56
N ALA A 23 -27.48 14.86 10.49
CA ALA A 23 -27.18 13.82 9.53
C ALA A 23 -27.40 14.20 8.04
N PHE A 24 -26.61 13.76 7.06
CA PHE A 24 -26.53 12.40 6.46
C PHE A 24 -27.90 11.75 6.17
N LEU A 25 -28.34 11.82 4.91
CA LEU A 25 -29.06 10.73 4.25
C LEU A 25 -28.88 10.81 2.72
N LEU A 26 -28.51 9.65 2.16
CA LEU A 26 -28.40 9.32 0.76
C LEU A 26 -29.74 9.47 0.04
N SER A 27 -29.69 9.80 -1.26
CA SER A 27 -30.60 9.17 -2.22
C SER A 27 -29.78 8.75 -3.44
N CYS A 28 -29.64 7.43 -3.59
CA CYS A 28 -29.20 6.77 -4.81
C CYS A 28 -30.39 6.72 -5.77
N THR A 29 -30.18 7.12 -7.02
CA THR A 29 -31.01 6.66 -8.15
C THR A 29 -30.12 6.06 -9.22
N ILE A 30 -30.41 4.78 -9.49
CA ILE A 30 -29.89 3.94 -10.56
C ILE A 30 -30.53 4.40 -11.87
N GLY A 31 -29.73 4.58 -12.92
CA GLY A 31 -30.20 4.89 -14.28
C GLY A 31 -29.29 4.24 -15.32
N THR A 32 -29.86 3.30 -16.05
CA THR A 32 -29.30 2.34 -16.99
C THR A 32 -28.76 2.92 -18.31
N MET A 33 -27.88 2.13 -18.95
CA MET A 33 -27.31 2.25 -20.30
C MET A 33 -28.30 2.66 -21.42
N GLY A 34 -27.78 3.36 -22.46
CA GLY A 34 -28.25 3.19 -23.85
C GLY A 34 -28.14 4.38 -24.82
N LEU A 35 -27.13 4.32 -25.71
CA LEU A 35 -27.15 4.61 -27.18
C LEU A 35 -27.40 6.04 -27.76
N LEU A 36 -26.35 6.53 -28.46
CA LEU A 36 -26.26 7.16 -29.80
C LEU A 36 -27.29 8.23 -30.27
N SER A 37 -26.82 9.50 -30.37
CA SER A 37 -26.86 10.53 -31.47
C SER A 37 -28.05 10.65 -32.47
N PRO A 38 -28.13 11.74 -33.31
CA PRO A 38 -27.98 13.20 -33.12
C PRO A 38 -29.08 14.05 -33.84
N SER A 39 -29.06 15.40 -33.69
CA SER A 39 -29.22 16.44 -34.76
C SER A 39 -30.10 17.68 -34.44
N ALA A 40 -29.53 18.86 -34.77
CA ALA A 40 -30.10 20.01 -35.50
C ALA A 40 -30.97 21.12 -34.84
N LEU A 41 -30.34 22.31 -34.74
CA LEU A 41 -30.65 23.63 -35.36
C LEU A 41 -31.77 24.58 -34.87
N ALA A 42 -31.37 25.87 -34.93
CA ALA A 42 -32.11 27.14 -35.10
C ALA A 42 -32.81 27.72 -33.85
N ASP A 43 -32.87 29.02 -33.57
CA ASP A 43 -32.41 30.30 -34.17
C ASP A 43 -32.56 31.37 -33.05
N ASP A 44 -31.71 32.39 -32.98
CA ASP A 44 -32.17 33.79 -33.06
C ASP A 44 -31.03 34.84 -32.99
N VAL A 45 -31.23 35.88 -33.79
CA VAL A 45 -30.28 36.90 -34.27
C VAL A 45 -30.69 38.28 -33.74
N ASP A 46 -29.73 39.13 -33.33
CA ASP A 46 -29.65 40.56 -33.76
C ASP A 46 -28.45 41.28 -33.10
N LYS A 47 -27.41 41.64 -33.87
CA LYS A 47 -27.15 42.90 -34.62
C LYS A 47 -26.37 43.98 -33.84
N LYS A 48 -25.09 44.19 -34.23
CA LYS A 48 -24.55 45.42 -34.90
C LYS A 48 -23.01 45.46 -34.92
N ASN A 49 -22.40 45.31 -36.10
CA ASN A 49 -21.46 46.26 -36.76
C ASN A 49 -20.82 45.64 -38.04
N PRO A 50 -20.43 46.44 -39.06
CA PRO A 50 -20.10 45.97 -40.42
C PRO A 50 -18.58 46.00 -40.73
N PRO A 51 -18.15 45.65 -41.95
CA PRO A 51 -17.39 44.44 -42.29
C PRO A 51 -15.86 44.64 -42.27
N SER A 52 -15.12 43.75 -41.61
CA SER A 52 -13.66 43.60 -41.79
C SER A 52 -13.38 42.40 -42.68
N THR A 53 -12.85 42.69 -43.86
CA THR A 53 -11.91 41.89 -44.67
C THR A 53 -11.89 40.36 -44.50
N ILE A 54 -12.22 39.69 -45.61
CA ILE A 54 -12.21 38.23 -45.86
C ILE A 54 -10.91 37.50 -45.45
N GLU A 55 -9.81 38.21 -45.19
CA GLU A 55 -8.54 37.62 -44.72
C GLU A 55 -8.52 37.32 -43.21
N ASP A 56 -9.27 38.06 -42.38
CA ASP A 56 -9.31 37.84 -40.93
C ASP A 56 -10.20 36.63 -40.56
N ASP A 57 -11.26 36.37 -41.35
CA ASP A 57 -12.13 35.20 -41.16
C ASP A 57 -11.48 33.89 -41.64
N LEU A 58 -10.56 33.96 -42.61
CA LEU A 58 -9.78 32.80 -43.07
C LEU A 58 -8.68 32.40 -42.08
N SER A 59 -8.04 33.38 -41.42
CA SER A 59 -7.07 33.12 -40.34
C SER A 59 -7.76 32.54 -39.11
N ASN A 60 -8.89 33.13 -38.69
CA ASN A 60 -9.64 32.64 -37.53
C ASN A 60 -10.29 31.27 -37.77
N ALA A 61 -10.71 30.97 -39.01
CA ALA A 61 -11.17 29.63 -39.38
C ALA A 61 -10.02 28.61 -39.41
N ALA A 62 -8.82 29.00 -39.88
CA ALA A 62 -7.65 28.13 -39.90
C ALA A 62 -7.09 27.83 -38.49
N ASP A 63 -7.14 28.81 -37.59
CA ASP A 63 -6.73 28.66 -36.20
C ASP A 63 -7.75 27.86 -35.39
N SER A 64 -9.05 28.06 -35.64
CA SER A 64 -10.12 27.25 -35.05
C SER A 64 -10.11 25.81 -35.58
N LEU A 65 -9.85 25.60 -36.87
CA LEU A 65 -9.67 24.27 -37.45
C LEU A 65 -8.39 23.59 -36.91
N SER A 66 -7.31 24.34 -36.70
CA SER A 66 -6.07 23.82 -36.09
C SER A 66 -6.24 23.48 -34.61
N ALA A 67 -7.04 24.25 -33.86
CA ALA A 67 -7.39 23.96 -32.47
C ALA A 67 -8.32 22.74 -32.36
N VAL A 68 -9.26 22.57 -33.30
CA VAL A 68 -10.14 21.40 -33.39
C VAL A 68 -9.36 20.16 -33.83
N ILE A 69 -8.44 20.26 -34.79
CA ILE A 69 -7.54 19.17 -35.22
C ILE A 69 -6.54 18.82 -34.11
N GLY A 70 -6.04 19.82 -33.36
CA GLY A 70 -5.18 19.63 -32.20
C GLY A 70 -5.90 18.89 -31.08
N SER A 71 -7.13 19.30 -30.76
CA SER A 71 -7.98 18.64 -29.76
C SER A 71 -8.38 17.22 -30.21
N ALA A 72 -8.66 17.01 -31.50
CA ALA A 72 -8.98 15.70 -32.07
C ALA A 72 -7.76 14.75 -32.18
N LYS A 73 -6.53 15.28 -32.27
CA LYS A 73 -5.28 14.51 -32.15
C LYS A 73 -4.98 14.13 -30.70
N GLN A 74 -5.15 15.06 -29.75
CA GLN A 74 -4.95 14.80 -28.32
C GLN A 74 -5.98 13.81 -27.74
N SER A 75 -7.18 13.76 -28.31
CA SER A 75 -8.23 12.77 -27.96
C SER A 75 -8.16 11.46 -28.78
N GLY A 76 -7.15 11.30 -29.65
CA GLY A 76 -6.92 10.05 -30.40
C GLY A 76 -7.88 9.77 -31.57
N ILE A 77 -8.72 10.74 -31.95
CA ILE A 77 -9.77 10.58 -32.98
C ILE A 77 -9.19 10.69 -34.40
N LEU A 78 -8.12 11.48 -34.61
CA LEU A 78 -7.43 11.62 -35.90
C LEU A 78 -6.06 10.93 -35.91
N LYS A 79 -5.99 9.75 -36.53
CA LYS A 79 -4.71 9.10 -36.90
C LYS A 79 -4.13 9.78 -38.13
N SER A 80 -3.05 10.56 -37.97
CA SER A 80 -2.37 11.15 -39.12
C SER A 80 -1.61 10.09 -39.93
N HIS A 81 -2.02 9.87 -41.17
CA HIS A 81 -1.17 9.25 -42.18
C HIS A 81 -0.14 10.29 -42.64
N SER A 82 1.10 10.18 -42.16
CA SER A 82 2.22 10.88 -42.79
C SER A 82 2.94 9.90 -43.71
N ASN A 83 3.00 10.22 -45.00
CA ASN A 83 3.85 9.56 -45.98
C ASN A 83 5.33 9.88 -45.68
N LYS A 84 5.93 9.12 -44.76
CA LYS A 84 7.37 8.87 -44.72
C LYS A 84 7.57 7.39 -44.95
N ALA A 85 8.59 7.04 -45.74
CA ALA A 85 8.87 5.71 -46.25
C ALA A 85 8.52 4.60 -45.24
N VAL A 86 7.61 3.71 -45.67
CA VAL A 86 7.22 2.50 -44.94
C VAL A 86 8.42 1.56 -44.95
N THR A 87 9.28 1.65 -43.94
CA THR A 87 9.80 0.42 -43.34
C THR A 87 8.70 -0.07 -42.42
N THR A 88 7.97 -1.09 -42.86
CA THR A 88 7.03 -1.83 -42.02
C THR A 88 7.72 -2.15 -40.69
N PRO A 89 7.19 -1.70 -39.54
CA PRO A 89 7.53 -2.33 -38.28
C PRO A 89 7.17 -3.79 -38.45
N VAL A 90 8.14 -4.68 -38.22
CA VAL A 90 7.86 -6.11 -38.13
C VAL A 90 6.70 -6.25 -37.14
N PRO A 91 5.58 -6.89 -37.52
CA PRO A 91 4.50 -7.14 -36.57
C PRO A 91 5.13 -7.77 -35.34
N ALA A 92 4.75 -7.33 -34.14
CA ALA A 92 5.10 -8.02 -32.91
C ALA A 92 4.57 -9.46 -33.02
N GLY A 93 5.40 -10.33 -33.58
CA GLY A 93 5.16 -11.75 -33.66
C GLY A 93 5.03 -12.25 -32.23
N GLU A 94 4.10 -13.18 -32.05
CA GLU A 94 3.78 -13.83 -30.79
C GLU A 94 5.02 -13.94 -29.90
N ARG A 95 4.90 -13.40 -28.68
CA ARG A 95 5.85 -13.59 -27.58
C ARG A 95 5.93 -15.07 -27.24
N GLN A 96 6.62 -15.84 -28.07
CA GLN A 96 7.09 -17.19 -27.78
C GLN A 96 8.60 -17.14 -27.77
N ASN A 97 9.14 -16.69 -26.64
CA ASN A 97 10.40 -17.16 -26.12
C ASN A 97 10.45 -16.63 -24.71
N THR A 98 10.00 -17.44 -23.76
CA THR A 98 10.45 -17.34 -22.38
C THR A 98 11.98 -17.50 -22.43
N PRO A 99 12.79 -16.47 -22.12
CA PRO A 99 14.22 -16.66 -21.86
C PRO A 99 14.39 -17.83 -20.91
N GLN A 100 15.00 -18.90 -21.42
CA GLN A 100 15.43 -20.00 -20.59
C GLN A 100 16.40 -19.43 -19.52
N PRO A 101 16.32 -19.91 -18.27
CA PRO A 101 17.34 -19.58 -17.28
C PRO A 101 18.69 -20.07 -17.81
N LEU A 102 19.54 -19.11 -18.18
CA LEU A 102 20.91 -19.38 -18.63
C LEU A 102 21.67 -20.02 -17.46
N ASN A 103 22.08 -21.26 -17.64
CA ASN A 103 22.94 -21.98 -16.71
C ASN A 103 24.38 -21.45 -16.87
N VAL A 104 24.64 -20.25 -16.36
CA VAL A 104 25.97 -19.63 -16.42
C VAL A 104 26.87 -20.32 -15.39
N LYS A 105 27.64 -21.30 -15.86
CA LYS A 105 28.83 -21.78 -15.14
C LYS A 105 29.72 -20.57 -14.85
N SER A 106 30.13 -20.40 -13.58
CA SER A 106 31.16 -19.47 -13.08
C SER A 106 31.81 -18.59 -14.16
N GLY A 107 31.22 -17.43 -14.44
CA GLY A 107 31.70 -16.52 -15.48
C GLY A 107 33.13 -16.08 -15.23
N SER A 108 33.99 -16.18 -16.24
CA SER A 108 35.35 -15.64 -16.16
C SER A 108 35.29 -14.12 -16.39
N CYS A 109 36.01 -13.32 -15.60
CA CYS A 109 36.06 -11.85 -15.80
C CYS A 109 36.55 -11.45 -17.21
N GLN A 110 37.14 -12.39 -17.98
CA GLN A 110 37.60 -12.19 -19.34
C GLN A 110 36.46 -11.96 -20.34
N ALA A 111 35.29 -12.58 -20.13
CA ALA A 111 34.11 -12.39 -20.98
C ALA A 111 33.55 -10.96 -20.93
N LEU A 112 33.89 -10.17 -19.89
CA LEU A 112 33.48 -8.78 -19.77
C LEU A 112 34.20 -7.83 -20.75
N SER A 113 35.25 -8.30 -21.43
CA SER A 113 35.96 -7.49 -22.44
C SER A 113 35.03 -7.01 -23.57
N VAL A 114 33.96 -7.75 -23.86
CA VAL A 114 32.93 -7.36 -24.83
C VAL A 114 32.14 -6.10 -24.41
N LEU A 115 32.17 -5.75 -23.12
CA LEU A 115 31.49 -4.59 -22.53
C LEU A 115 32.43 -3.39 -22.33
N ASP A 116 33.65 -3.45 -22.87
CA ASP A 116 34.49 -2.26 -23.00
C ASP A 116 34.02 -1.42 -24.20
N PHE A 117 33.37 -0.29 -23.96
CA PHE A 117 32.90 0.61 -25.03
C PHE A 117 33.86 1.77 -25.31
N SER A 118 35.09 1.72 -24.80
CA SER A 118 36.07 2.81 -24.92
C SER A 118 36.37 3.21 -26.37
N ASN A 119 36.36 2.24 -27.29
CA ASN A 119 36.56 2.44 -28.73
C ASN A 119 35.34 3.06 -29.45
N LEU A 120 34.19 3.19 -28.79
CA LEU A 120 32.95 3.73 -29.35
C LEU A 120 32.55 5.08 -28.73
N LYS A 121 33.44 5.70 -27.93
CA LYS A 121 33.17 6.97 -27.24
C LYS A 121 32.83 8.15 -28.16
N THR A 122 33.26 8.11 -29.41
CA THR A 122 33.02 9.19 -30.38
C THR A 122 31.66 9.08 -31.08
N LEU A 123 30.96 7.95 -30.94
CA LEU A 123 29.63 7.78 -31.55
C LEU A 123 28.60 8.55 -30.74
N SER A 124 27.92 9.47 -31.42
CA SER A 124 26.96 10.38 -30.77
C SER A 124 25.57 10.31 -31.39
N ASN A 125 25.47 9.91 -32.66
CA ASN A 125 24.21 9.95 -33.40
C ASN A 125 24.03 8.76 -34.38
N TYR A 126 22.86 8.71 -35.00
CA TYR A 126 22.48 7.65 -35.95
C TYR A 126 23.21 7.75 -37.30
N GLU A 127 23.75 8.91 -37.66
CA GLU A 127 24.50 9.10 -38.90
C GLU A 127 25.87 8.42 -38.82
N ASP A 128 26.49 8.44 -37.63
CA ASP A 128 27.73 7.72 -37.31
C ASP A 128 27.56 6.18 -37.46
N LEU A 129 26.33 5.68 -37.33
CA LEU A 129 25.96 4.27 -37.45
C LEU A 129 26.16 3.74 -38.88
N SER A 130 25.95 4.61 -39.89
CA SER A 130 26.20 4.25 -41.29
C SER A 130 27.69 4.07 -41.57
N ALA A 131 28.54 4.96 -41.06
CA ALA A 131 29.99 4.89 -41.18
C ALA A 131 30.57 3.64 -40.49
N ALA A 132 30.06 3.32 -39.28
CA ALA A 132 30.45 2.13 -38.53
C ALA A 132 30.01 0.82 -39.21
N LYS A 133 28.86 0.81 -39.90
CA LYS A 133 28.42 -0.35 -40.71
C LYS A 133 29.18 -0.50 -42.02
N THR A 134 29.62 0.59 -42.63
CA THR A 134 30.34 0.58 -43.93
C THR A 134 31.83 0.25 -43.83
N SER A 135 32.44 0.35 -42.65
CA SER A 135 33.83 -0.01 -42.42
C SER A 135 34.07 -1.52 -42.24
N GLU A 136 33.03 -2.35 -42.36
CA GLU A 136 33.14 -3.80 -42.14
C GLU A 136 33.46 -4.60 -43.42
N PRO A 137 34.41 -5.56 -43.36
CA PRO A 137 34.59 -6.58 -44.39
C PRO A 137 33.51 -7.67 -44.29
N GLN A 138 32.93 -8.04 -45.44
CA GLN A 138 31.74 -8.88 -45.63
C GLN A 138 31.83 -10.39 -45.24
N GLU A 139 32.65 -10.80 -44.29
CA GLU A 139 32.69 -12.22 -43.87
C GLU A 139 31.85 -12.49 -42.60
N ASN A 140 30.85 -13.37 -42.73
CA ASN A 140 30.10 -13.99 -41.63
C ASN A 140 31.05 -14.60 -40.57
N LYS A 141 31.33 -13.88 -39.49
CA LYS A 141 31.97 -14.38 -38.27
C LYS A 141 31.27 -13.73 -37.07
N ALA A 142 30.97 -14.51 -36.03
CA ALA A 142 30.27 -14.08 -34.81
C ALA A 142 30.74 -12.73 -34.21
N GLY A 143 32.00 -12.33 -34.43
CA GLY A 143 32.53 -11.03 -34.03
C GLY A 143 31.84 -9.81 -34.68
N ASN A 144 31.30 -9.93 -35.91
CA ASN A 144 30.62 -8.82 -36.58
C ASN A 144 29.26 -8.54 -35.95
N SER A 145 28.47 -9.57 -35.64
CA SER A 145 27.18 -9.40 -34.93
C SER A 145 27.37 -8.76 -33.57
N GLN A 146 28.43 -9.14 -32.83
CA GLN A 146 28.75 -8.55 -31.53
C GLN A 146 29.19 -7.08 -31.65
N HIS A 147 29.99 -6.73 -32.66
CA HIS A 147 30.39 -5.34 -32.91
C HIS A 147 29.18 -4.46 -33.23
N ILE A 148 28.32 -4.91 -34.14
CA ILE A 148 27.08 -4.20 -34.51
C ILE A 148 26.18 -4.02 -33.27
N ALA A 149 26.01 -5.06 -32.46
CA ALA A 149 25.24 -4.93 -31.22
C ALA A 149 25.87 -3.93 -30.24
N ARG A 150 27.20 -3.89 -30.10
CA ARG A 150 27.89 -2.89 -29.27
C ARG A 150 27.65 -1.47 -29.78
N VAL A 151 27.63 -1.26 -31.09
CA VAL A 151 27.27 0.03 -31.70
C VAL A 151 25.83 0.40 -31.36
N TYR A 152 24.87 -0.52 -31.53
CA TYR A 152 23.48 -0.26 -31.15
C TYR A 152 23.33 0.03 -29.64
N ILE A 153 23.99 -0.74 -28.78
CA ILE A 153 24.03 -0.51 -27.33
C ILE A 153 24.61 0.86 -26.98
N SER A 154 25.69 1.28 -27.66
CA SER A 154 26.31 2.59 -27.43
C SER A 154 25.37 3.76 -27.70
N LEU A 155 24.36 3.55 -28.55
CA LEU A 155 23.34 4.52 -28.93
C LEU A 155 22.02 4.35 -28.17
N GLY A 156 21.94 3.42 -27.20
CA GLY A 156 20.72 3.12 -26.44
C GLY A 156 19.68 2.26 -27.18
N LEU A 157 20.04 1.68 -28.33
CA LEU A 157 19.13 0.91 -29.19
C LEU A 157 19.09 -0.57 -28.78
N GLY A 158 18.46 -0.85 -27.64
CA GLY A 158 18.43 -2.18 -27.04
C GLY A 158 17.77 -3.26 -27.90
N ILE A 159 16.63 -2.98 -28.54
CA ILE A 159 15.90 -3.98 -29.33
C ILE A 159 16.69 -4.37 -30.58
N GLU A 160 17.26 -3.38 -31.26
CA GLU A 160 18.10 -3.55 -32.45
C GLU A 160 19.37 -4.32 -32.10
N ALA A 161 20.00 -4.00 -30.97
CA ALA A 161 21.15 -4.74 -30.47
C ALA A 161 20.82 -6.21 -30.20
N ALA A 162 19.73 -6.48 -29.48
CA ALA A 162 19.31 -7.86 -29.17
C ALA A 162 19.00 -8.67 -30.44
N THR A 163 18.40 -8.01 -31.44
CA THR A 163 18.10 -8.61 -32.75
C THR A 163 19.38 -8.94 -33.52
N ALA A 164 20.36 -8.03 -33.54
CA ALA A 164 21.61 -8.19 -34.27
C ALA A 164 22.45 -9.39 -33.81
N ILE A 165 22.34 -9.78 -32.53
CA ILE A 165 23.06 -10.93 -31.93
C ILE A 165 22.15 -12.12 -31.63
N SER A 166 20.91 -12.15 -32.13
CA SER A 166 19.94 -13.21 -31.83
C SER A 166 20.44 -14.63 -32.16
N ASN A 167 21.27 -14.77 -33.19
CA ASN A 167 21.79 -16.05 -33.68
C ASN A 167 23.17 -16.45 -33.10
N ASP A 168 23.80 -15.61 -32.27
CA ASP A 168 25.11 -15.88 -31.67
C ASP A 168 24.94 -16.44 -30.24
N SER A 169 25.37 -17.68 -30.02
CA SER A 169 25.23 -18.38 -28.73
C SER A 169 26.45 -18.26 -27.81
N SER A 170 27.48 -17.49 -28.18
CA SER A 170 28.68 -17.29 -27.36
C SER A 170 28.38 -16.61 -26.03
N GLU A 171 29.23 -16.80 -25.02
CA GLU A 171 29.09 -16.15 -23.70
C GLU A 171 29.06 -14.63 -23.83
N GLU A 172 29.92 -14.07 -24.68
CA GLU A 172 30.01 -12.62 -24.97
C GLU A 172 28.73 -12.09 -25.63
N ALA A 173 28.18 -12.79 -26.63
CA ALA A 173 26.90 -12.41 -27.24
C ALA A 173 25.73 -12.53 -26.26
N ASN A 174 25.75 -13.51 -25.35
CA ASN A 174 24.73 -13.60 -24.31
C ASN A 174 24.80 -12.42 -23.33
N LEU A 175 26.01 -11.98 -22.93
CA LEU A 175 26.20 -10.78 -22.10
C LEU A 175 25.71 -9.52 -22.82
N LEU A 176 26.07 -9.33 -24.09
CA LEU A 176 25.59 -8.20 -24.90
C LEU A 176 24.07 -8.24 -25.08
N ARG A 177 23.48 -9.42 -25.29
CA ARG A 177 22.03 -9.57 -25.40
C ARG A 177 21.36 -9.18 -24.10
N HIS A 178 21.96 -9.50 -22.97
CA HIS A 178 21.42 -9.10 -21.67
C HIS A 178 21.52 -7.59 -21.44
N VAL A 179 22.64 -6.95 -21.79
CA VAL A 179 22.73 -5.47 -21.79
C VAL A 179 21.66 -4.84 -22.69
N ALA A 180 21.50 -5.38 -23.90
CA ALA A 180 20.51 -4.93 -24.86
C ALA A 180 19.06 -5.03 -24.31
N MET A 181 18.76 -6.10 -23.56
CA MET A 181 17.48 -6.25 -22.86
C MET A 181 17.33 -5.23 -21.72
N ILE A 182 18.38 -4.94 -20.94
CA ILE A 182 18.34 -3.88 -19.91
C ILE A 182 18.01 -2.52 -20.54
N LEU A 183 18.58 -2.22 -21.71
CA LEU A 183 18.30 -0.98 -22.44
C LEU A 183 16.88 -0.93 -23.00
N ALA A 184 16.40 -2.02 -23.59
CA ALA A 184 15.07 -2.09 -24.18
C ALA A 184 13.96 -2.03 -23.13
N GLU A 185 14.23 -2.54 -21.94
CA GLU A 185 13.24 -2.88 -20.92
C GLU A 185 13.76 -2.54 -19.51
N PRO A 186 14.13 -1.30 -19.17
CA PRO A 186 14.83 -0.96 -17.90
C PRO A 186 14.06 -1.34 -16.62
N ASN A 187 12.72 -1.40 -16.70
CA ASN A 187 11.84 -1.74 -15.59
C ASN A 187 11.39 -3.21 -15.60
N THR A 188 11.49 -3.90 -16.75
CA THR A 188 11.03 -5.29 -16.95
C THR A 188 12.16 -6.28 -17.23
N ALA A 189 13.38 -5.79 -17.47
CA ALA A 189 14.61 -6.56 -17.62
C ALA A 189 14.88 -7.29 -16.30
N ARG A 190 14.32 -8.50 -16.30
CA ARG A 190 14.43 -9.58 -15.34
C ARG A 190 15.68 -9.47 -14.46
N TYR A 191 15.44 -9.63 -13.16
CA TYR A 191 16.42 -10.04 -12.16
C TYR A 191 16.96 -11.43 -12.49
N THR A 192 17.63 -11.57 -13.63
CA THR A 192 18.18 -12.85 -14.08
C THR A 192 19.41 -13.21 -13.26
N GLY A 193 20.05 -12.20 -12.64
CA GLY A 193 21.32 -12.36 -11.96
C GLY A 193 22.44 -12.77 -12.91
N VAL A 194 22.30 -12.51 -14.21
CA VAL A 194 23.32 -12.80 -15.23
C VAL A 194 24.60 -12.04 -14.92
N PHE A 195 24.50 -10.80 -14.44
CA PHE A 195 25.69 -10.01 -14.07
C PHE A 195 26.19 -10.26 -12.64
N LYS A 196 25.40 -10.91 -11.78
CA LYS A 196 25.76 -11.19 -10.38
C LYS A 196 27.10 -11.94 -10.21
N PRO A 197 27.45 -12.96 -11.02
CA PRO A 197 28.77 -13.60 -10.95
C PRO A 197 29.94 -12.66 -11.21
N TYR A 198 29.72 -11.58 -11.96
CA TYR A 198 30.74 -10.64 -12.41
C TYR A 198 30.90 -9.41 -11.50
N GLN A 199 30.11 -9.31 -10.42
CA GLN A 199 30.04 -8.12 -9.54
C GLN A 199 31.39 -7.67 -8.95
N ASN A 200 32.37 -8.56 -8.85
CA ASN A 200 33.69 -8.31 -8.27
C ASN A 200 34.80 -8.13 -9.33
N CYS A 201 34.47 -8.22 -10.62
CA CYS A 201 35.48 -8.21 -11.68
C CYS A 201 36.04 -6.79 -11.93
N VAL A 202 35.17 -5.80 -12.12
CA VAL A 202 35.57 -4.43 -12.47
C VAL A 202 34.49 -3.43 -12.07
N ASP A 203 34.85 -2.24 -11.58
CA ASP A 203 33.86 -1.19 -11.23
C ASP A 203 33.06 -0.67 -12.45
N THR A 204 33.56 -0.89 -13.68
CA THR A 204 32.82 -0.56 -14.90
C THR A 204 31.59 -1.44 -15.06
N ILE A 205 31.60 -2.71 -14.68
CA ILE A 205 30.40 -3.55 -14.86
C ILE A 205 29.31 -3.24 -13.83
N PHE A 206 29.63 -2.52 -12.76
CA PHE A 206 28.75 -2.30 -11.63
C PHE A 206 27.38 -1.68 -11.99
N PRO A 207 27.27 -0.66 -12.88
CA PRO A 207 25.97 -0.13 -13.28
C PRO A 207 25.04 -1.22 -13.85
N PHE A 208 25.55 -2.12 -14.70
CA PHE A 208 24.76 -3.23 -15.23
C PHE A 208 24.40 -4.26 -14.15
N VAL A 209 25.32 -4.55 -13.23
CA VAL A 209 25.03 -5.41 -12.06
C VAL A 209 23.93 -4.81 -11.19
N ALA A 210 23.97 -3.51 -10.93
CA ALA A 210 22.98 -2.80 -10.11
C ALA A 210 21.60 -2.70 -10.80
N LEU A 211 21.57 -2.64 -12.13
CA LEU A 211 20.32 -2.67 -12.90
C LEU A 211 19.74 -4.08 -13.02
N ASP A 212 20.58 -5.13 -13.14
CA ASP A 212 20.15 -6.54 -13.23
C ASP A 212 19.89 -7.18 -11.86
N THR A 213 20.55 -6.74 -10.80
CA THR A 213 20.38 -7.25 -9.43
C THR A 213 20.37 -6.09 -8.43
N PRO A 214 19.32 -5.24 -8.40
CA PRO A 214 19.17 -4.13 -7.47
C PRO A 214 19.46 -4.43 -6.00
N GLU A 215 19.33 -5.68 -5.53
CA GLU A 215 19.68 -6.08 -4.17
C GLU A 215 21.16 -5.84 -3.83
N VAL A 216 22.06 -5.74 -4.82
CA VAL A 216 23.46 -5.35 -4.56
C VAL A 216 23.57 -3.92 -4.02
N LEU A 217 22.57 -3.08 -4.30
CA LEU A 217 22.43 -1.75 -3.73
C LEU A 217 21.88 -1.80 -2.30
N ALA A 218 21.42 -2.94 -1.79
CA ALA A 218 20.95 -3.05 -0.41
C ALA A 218 22.08 -2.94 0.63
N ASN A 219 23.35 -3.00 0.23
CA ASN A 219 24.51 -2.81 1.12
C ASN A 219 25.05 -1.37 1.08
N ASP A 220 25.63 -0.88 2.18
CA ASP A 220 26.16 0.48 2.25
C ASP A 220 27.32 0.64 1.24
N ILE A 221 27.19 1.63 0.37
CA ILE A 221 28.24 2.01 -0.59
C ILE A 221 29.06 3.14 0.04
N ASP A 222 30.29 2.82 0.46
CA ASP A 222 31.19 3.81 1.03
C ASP A 222 31.55 4.95 0.04
N GLY A 223 32.15 6.02 0.55
CA GLY A 223 32.49 7.19 -0.26
C GLY A 223 33.57 6.97 -1.32
N ALA A 224 34.44 5.97 -1.15
CA ALA A 224 35.47 5.63 -2.15
C ALA A 224 34.84 4.86 -3.32
N ARG A 225 34.08 3.82 -3.01
CA ARG A 225 33.35 3.01 -3.98
C ARG A 225 32.31 3.84 -4.74
N ARG A 226 31.59 4.74 -4.05
CA ARG A 226 30.66 5.68 -4.71
C ARG A 226 31.36 6.53 -5.77
N ARG A 227 32.53 7.10 -5.46
CA ARG A 227 33.32 7.87 -6.44
C ARG A 227 33.81 7.01 -7.59
N ALA A 228 34.26 5.79 -7.30
CA ALA A 228 34.70 4.84 -8.34
C ALA A 228 33.57 4.50 -9.33
N ILE A 229 32.35 4.25 -8.82
CA ILE A 229 31.15 4.01 -9.64
C ILE A 229 30.82 5.24 -10.49
N ILE A 230 30.76 6.44 -9.91
CA ILE A 230 30.43 7.66 -10.65
C ILE A 230 31.46 7.95 -11.75
N ASN A 231 32.74 7.75 -11.47
CA ASN A 231 33.82 7.93 -12.43
C ASN A 231 33.85 6.83 -13.50
N SER A 232 33.30 5.64 -13.22
CA SER A 232 33.23 4.57 -14.21
C SER A 232 32.18 4.86 -15.29
N LEU A 233 31.15 5.66 -14.97
CA LEU A 233 30.13 6.09 -15.93
C LEU A 233 30.71 6.91 -17.10
N ASP A 234 31.76 7.71 -16.86
CA ASP A 234 32.45 8.51 -17.90
C ASP A 234 33.27 7.66 -18.90
N LYS A 235 33.32 6.35 -18.67
CA LYS A 235 33.95 5.40 -19.60
C LYS A 235 32.99 4.95 -20.70
N TYR A 236 31.69 5.21 -20.56
CA TYR A 236 30.69 4.84 -21.56
C TYR A 236 30.48 5.92 -22.63
N PRO A 237 30.04 5.54 -23.85
CA PRO A 237 29.59 6.46 -24.87
C PRO A 237 28.43 7.35 -24.38
N PRO A 238 28.26 8.56 -24.92
CA PRO A 238 27.34 9.57 -24.35
C PRO A 238 25.92 9.06 -24.11
N LYS A 239 25.27 8.46 -25.09
CA LYS A 239 23.88 7.96 -24.94
C LYS A 239 23.74 6.83 -23.92
N LEU A 240 24.70 5.91 -23.90
CA LEU A 240 24.73 4.84 -22.90
C LEU A 240 25.05 5.37 -21.50
N LYS A 241 25.93 6.38 -21.40
CA LYS A 241 26.23 7.07 -20.15
C LYS A 241 24.97 7.72 -19.58
N ASP A 242 24.27 8.53 -20.37
CA ASP A 242 23.05 9.23 -19.94
C ASP A 242 22.00 8.22 -19.41
N PHE A 243 21.77 7.14 -20.15
CA PHE A 243 20.88 6.05 -19.74
C PHE A 243 21.31 5.45 -18.40
N LEU A 244 22.59 5.05 -18.28
CA LEU A 244 23.09 4.40 -17.08
C LEU A 244 23.04 5.34 -15.88
N GLU A 245 23.31 6.63 -16.04
CA GLU A 245 23.22 7.62 -14.97
C GLU A 245 21.80 7.75 -14.43
N VAL A 246 20.82 7.98 -15.30
CA VAL A 246 19.43 8.16 -14.89
C VAL A 246 18.89 6.88 -14.22
N HIS A 247 19.04 5.73 -14.88
CA HIS A 247 18.48 4.48 -14.35
C HIS A 247 19.22 3.98 -13.10
N LEU A 248 20.53 4.18 -12.98
CA LEU A 248 21.26 3.86 -11.76
C LEU A 248 20.83 4.77 -10.60
N ALA A 249 20.59 6.06 -10.86
CA ALA A 249 20.07 6.97 -9.85
C ALA A 249 18.67 6.57 -9.38
N ILE A 250 17.79 6.21 -10.31
CA ILE A 250 16.44 5.69 -9.99
C ILE A 250 16.55 4.45 -9.09
N ARG A 251 17.33 3.43 -9.51
CA ARG A 251 17.50 2.22 -8.69
C ARG A 251 18.14 2.50 -7.34
N ALA A 252 19.06 3.46 -7.26
CA ALA A 252 19.65 3.87 -6.00
C ALA A 252 18.58 4.44 -5.05
N PHE A 253 17.72 5.35 -5.51
CA PHE A 253 16.63 5.88 -4.68
C PHE A 253 15.61 4.83 -4.29
N GLU A 254 15.17 3.98 -5.22
CA GLU A 254 14.21 2.89 -4.95
C GLU A 254 14.72 1.91 -3.88
N ASN A 255 16.04 1.71 -3.78
CA ASN A 255 16.68 0.85 -2.79
C ASN A 255 17.21 1.62 -1.55
N GLY A 256 16.77 2.87 -1.34
CA GLY A 256 17.11 3.67 -0.16
C GLY A 256 18.55 4.21 -0.14
N ARG A 257 19.27 4.15 -1.28
CA ARG A 257 20.64 4.67 -1.46
C ARG A 257 20.65 6.11 -1.93
N ASN A 258 19.98 6.97 -1.15
CA ASN A 258 19.82 8.40 -1.42
C ASN A 258 21.16 9.11 -1.66
N ASN A 259 22.24 8.71 -0.96
CA ASN A 259 23.57 9.31 -1.15
C ASN A 259 24.16 9.06 -2.55
N LEU A 260 23.93 7.89 -3.14
CA LEU A 260 24.38 7.58 -4.51
C LEU A 260 23.47 8.31 -5.52
N GLY A 261 22.15 8.22 -5.33
CA GLY A 261 21.17 8.93 -6.17
C GLY A 261 21.43 10.44 -6.23
N ASN A 262 21.60 11.09 -5.08
CA ASN A 262 21.93 12.51 -4.97
C ASN A 262 23.25 12.85 -5.67
N ALA A 263 24.28 12.02 -5.52
CA ALA A 263 25.58 12.28 -6.15
C ALA A 263 25.53 12.18 -7.67
N ILE A 264 24.71 11.26 -8.22
CA ILE A 264 24.48 11.16 -9.67
C ILE A 264 23.62 12.35 -10.14
N TRP A 265 22.57 12.73 -9.41
CA TRP A 265 21.74 13.90 -9.73
C TRP A 265 22.59 15.19 -9.80
N SER A 266 23.44 15.45 -8.80
CA SER A 266 24.34 16.60 -8.81
C SER A 266 25.36 16.57 -9.96
N LYS A 267 25.73 15.38 -10.44
CA LYS A 267 26.57 15.24 -11.64
C LYS A 267 25.78 15.64 -12.89
N LEU A 268 24.56 15.13 -13.07
CA LEU A 268 23.68 15.48 -14.19
C LEU A 268 23.42 17.00 -14.27
N GLU A 269 23.12 17.64 -13.13
CA GLU A 269 22.94 19.11 -13.08
C GLU A 269 24.20 19.87 -13.48
N ARG A 270 25.37 19.43 -12.97
CA ARG A 270 26.64 20.08 -13.29
C ARG A 270 26.94 19.95 -14.78
N GLU A 271 26.77 18.77 -15.36
CA GLU A 271 27.00 18.53 -16.78
C GLU A 271 26.04 19.33 -17.65
N ALA A 272 24.77 19.44 -17.25
CA ALA A 272 23.82 20.28 -17.98
C ALA A 272 24.22 21.78 -17.97
N ARG A 273 24.71 22.29 -16.82
CA ARG A 273 25.24 23.66 -16.72
C ARG A 273 26.51 23.87 -17.55
N GLU A 274 27.44 22.90 -17.50
CA GLU A 274 28.71 22.96 -18.24
C GLU A 274 28.50 22.89 -19.76
N ASN A 275 27.49 22.13 -20.20
CA ASN A 275 27.16 21.95 -21.62
C ASN A 275 26.11 22.95 -22.15
N GLU A 276 25.66 23.89 -21.32
CA GLU A 276 24.59 24.85 -21.64
C GLU A 276 23.29 24.19 -22.16
N THR A 277 22.97 23.00 -21.65
CA THR A 277 21.74 22.28 -21.96
C THR A 277 20.68 22.50 -20.88
N ALA A 278 19.41 22.24 -21.21
CA ALA A 278 18.32 22.29 -20.24
C ALA A 278 18.65 21.44 -19.00
N LEU A 279 18.39 21.99 -17.81
CA LEU A 279 18.64 21.27 -16.57
C LEU A 279 17.74 20.03 -16.50
N PRO A 280 18.17 18.95 -15.82
CA PRO A 280 17.32 17.77 -15.63
C PRO A 280 15.95 18.10 -15.03
N GLU A 281 15.86 19.16 -14.21
CA GLU A 281 14.62 19.61 -13.59
C GLU A 281 13.63 20.31 -14.54
N GLU A 282 14.10 20.76 -15.70
CA GLU A 282 13.33 21.51 -16.72
C GLU A 282 12.85 20.60 -17.88
N ARG A 283 13.33 19.35 -17.94
CA ARG A 283 13.01 18.35 -18.99
C ARG A 283 11.76 17.54 -18.63
N TYR A 284 10.59 18.17 -18.75
CA TYR A 284 9.30 17.58 -18.38
C TYR A 284 8.75 16.55 -19.39
N ASP A 285 9.34 16.46 -20.57
CA ASP A 285 8.98 15.53 -21.63
C ASP A 285 9.60 14.12 -21.45
N GLU A 286 10.55 13.98 -20.52
CA GLU A 286 11.23 12.72 -20.23
C GLU A 286 10.71 12.10 -18.94
N ASP A 287 9.87 11.08 -19.09
CA ASP A 287 9.22 10.40 -17.96
C ASP A 287 10.24 9.81 -16.97
N GLU A 288 11.44 9.37 -17.42
CA GLU A 288 12.52 8.88 -16.54
C GLU A 288 13.07 9.98 -15.61
N LEU A 289 13.35 11.16 -16.16
CA LEU A 289 13.87 12.30 -15.40
C LEU A 289 12.81 12.85 -14.46
N LEU A 290 11.55 12.89 -14.91
CA LEU A 290 10.43 13.32 -14.10
C LEU A 290 10.21 12.36 -12.91
N TYR A 291 10.29 11.05 -13.14
CA TYR A 291 10.23 10.04 -12.08
C TYR A 291 11.41 10.15 -11.10
N LEU A 292 12.64 10.33 -11.62
CA LEU A 292 13.83 10.53 -10.80
C LEU A 292 13.73 11.79 -9.93
N LYS A 293 13.22 12.90 -10.48
CA LYS A 293 12.96 14.14 -9.75
C LYS A 293 11.97 13.91 -8.61
N ALA A 294 10.90 13.17 -8.86
CA ALA A 294 9.93 12.84 -7.82
C ALA A 294 10.57 12.01 -6.68
N LEU A 295 11.42 11.04 -7.01
CA LEU A 295 12.16 10.23 -6.02
C LEU A 295 13.11 11.08 -5.15
N LEU A 296 13.79 12.07 -5.75
CA LEU A 296 14.63 13.03 -5.04
C LEU A 296 13.82 13.83 -4.00
N GLU A 297 12.63 14.28 -4.39
CA GLU A 297 11.77 15.16 -3.60
C GLU A 297 10.94 14.45 -2.52
N VAL A 298 10.91 13.10 -2.50
CA VAL A 298 10.17 12.32 -1.48
C VAL A 298 10.48 12.78 -0.05
N ASN A 299 11.75 13.13 0.23
CA ASN A 299 12.21 13.58 1.55
C ASN A 299 12.31 15.12 1.69
N GLY A 300 12.11 15.85 0.59
CA GLY A 300 12.15 17.32 0.53
C GLY A 300 10.74 17.88 0.52
N ASP A 301 10.20 18.12 -0.68
CA ASP A 301 8.79 18.47 -0.88
C ASP A 301 7.94 17.24 -1.25
N THR A 302 7.41 16.56 -0.22
CA THR A 302 6.59 15.37 -0.40
C THR A 302 5.30 15.63 -1.20
N ASP A 303 4.73 16.83 -1.13
CA ASP A 303 3.50 17.16 -1.87
C ASP A 303 3.81 17.36 -3.36
N TYR A 304 4.94 18.00 -3.67
CA TYR A 304 5.44 18.11 -5.04
C TYR A 304 5.78 16.72 -5.62
N ALA A 305 6.49 15.87 -4.89
CA ALA A 305 6.77 14.49 -5.30
C ALA A 305 5.47 13.71 -5.58
N ARG A 306 4.46 13.84 -4.71
CA ARG A 306 3.14 13.21 -4.91
C ARG A 306 2.46 13.70 -6.19
N SER A 307 2.55 14.99 -6.50
CA SER A 307 1.94 15.55 -7.72
C SER A 307 2.55 14.94 -8.98
N ILE A 308 3.88 14.78 -9.01
CA ILE A 308 4.59 14.18 -10.13
C ILE A 308 4.25 12.70 -10.27
N PHE A 309 4.30 11.93 -9.18
CA PHE A 309 3.92 10.51 -9.25
C PHE A 309 2.46 10.32 -9.67
N SER A 310 1.55 11.22 -9.28
CA SER A 310 0.15 11.17 -9.72
C SER A 310 0.05 11.39 -11.23
N HIS A 311 0.76 12.40 -11.75
CA HIS A 311 0.83 12.66 -13.20
C HIS A 311 1.36 11.46 -13.99
N LEU A 312 2.43 10.81 -13.49
CA LEU A 312 3.01 9.62 -14.12
C LEU A 312 2.13 8.36 -13.98
N ALA A 313 1.33 8.27 -12.93
CA ALA A 313 0.40 7.16 -12.70
C ALA A 313 -0.86 7.22 -13.61
N GLU A 314 -1.27 8.42 -14.01
CA GLU A 314 -2.40 8.64 -14.93
C GLU A 314 -2.04 8.35 -16.39
N ARG A 315 -0.75 8.46 -16.75
CA ARG A 315 -0.26 8.21 -18.10
C ARG A 315 0.09 6.75 -18.31
N GLU A 316 -0.24 6.22 -19.49
CA GLU A 316 0.33 4.95 -19.92
C GLU A 316 1.83 5.14 -20.20
N GLY A 317 2.68 4.38 -19.53
CA GLY A 317 4.13 4.51 -19.64
C GLY A 317 4.90 3.56 -18.73
N LEU A 318 6.23 3.55 -18.90
CA LEU A 318 7.14 2.64 -18.17
C LEU A 318 7.13 2.84 -16.65
N TYR A 319 6.79 4.03 -16.17
CA TYR A 319 6.81 4.39 -14.75
C TYR A 319 5.42 4.41 -14.10
N ARG A 320 4.36 4.00 -14.79
CA ARG A 320 2.99 4.02 -14.24
C ARG A 320 2.90 3.19 -12.95
N LEU A 321 3.33 1.92 -13.01
CA LEU A 321 3.29 1.00 -11.87
C LEU A 321 4.21 1.47 -10.73
N SER A 322 5.43 1.86 -11.06
CA SER A 322 6.40 2.33 -10.07
C SER A 322 5.91 3.61 -9.37
N SER A 323 5.24 4.51 -10.10
CA SER A 323 4.63 5.72 -9.52
C SER A 323 3.46 5.37 -8.60
N LEU A 324 2.60 4.41 -8.98
CA LEU A 324 1.53 3.90 -8.10
C LEU A 324 2.08 3.24 -6.82
N GLN A 325 3.21 2.54 -6.93
CA GLN A 325 3.95 2.00 -5.78
C GLN A 325 4.41 3.13 -4.85
N GLN A 326 5.09 4.14 -5.39
CA GLN A 326 5.56 5.28 -4.59
C GLN A 326 4.41 6.06 -3.95
N LEU A 327 3.30 6.28 -4.68
CA LEU A 327 2.09 6.91 -4.13
C LEU A 327 1.49 6.10 -2.99
N THR A 328 1.44 4.78 -3.14
CA THR A 328 0.99 3.87 -2.08
C THR A 328 1.89 4.04 -0.87
N ASP A 329 3.21 3.90 -1.01
CA ASP A 329 4.17 4.03 0.09
C ASP A 329 4.13 5.40 0.78
N LEU A 330 3.99 6.49 0.03
CA LEU A 330 3.80 7.84 0.58
C LEU A 330 2.53 7.93 1.43
N LYS A 331 1.42 7.33 0.98
CA LYS A 331 0.18 7.23 1.77
C LYS A 331 0.43 6.47 3.08
N LEU A 332 1.16 5.36 3.04
CA LEU A 332 1.46 4.55 4.23
C LEU A 332 2.26 5.34 5.26
N LYS A 333 3.29 6.07 4.79
CA LYS A 333 4.13 6.92 5.63
C LYS A 333 3.33 8.06 6.27
N SER A 334 2.43 8.71 5.52
CA SER A 334 1.60 9.81 6.08
C SER A 334 0.65 9.33 7.20
N ILE A 335 0.10 8.12 7.07
CA ILE A 335 -0.84 7.56 8.05
C ILE A 335 -0.09 7.09 9.29
N SER A 336 1.06 6.43 9.12
CA SER A 336 1.87 5.92 10.23
C SER A 336 2.59 7.04 11.01
N GLY A 337 2.90 8.17 10.37
CA GLY A 337 3.51 9.33 11.02
C GLY A 337 2.54 10.29 11.73
N SER A 338 1.24 10.26 11.39
CA SER A 338 0.27 11.20 11.95
C SER A 338 -0.37 10.64 13.23
N LYS A 339 0.08 11.13 14.40
CA LYS A 339 -0.59 10.91 15.70
C LYS A 339 -1.97 11.57 15.82
N SER A 340 -2.37 12.33 14.81
CA SER A 340 -3.66 12.98 14.68
C SER A 340 -4.44 12.29 13.55
N GLY A 341 -5.43 11.49 13.93
CA GLY A 341 -6.33 10.85 12.99
C GLY A 341 -7.08 11.88 12.14
N GLY A 342 -7.41 11.49 10.91
CA GLY A 342 -8.56 12.06 10.20
C GLY A 342 -8.29 12.98 9.01
N SER A 343 -7.12 13.00 8.39
CA SER A 343 -7.06 13.52 7.01
C SER A 343 -7.38 12.39 6.04
N SER A 344 -8.65 12.32 5.62
CA SER A 344 -9.05 11.46 4.51
C SER A 344 -8.26 11.87 3.28
N VAL A 345 -7.29 11.06 2.89
CA VAL A 345 -6.58 11.20 1.61
C VAL A 345 -7.63 10.99 0.51
N ARG A 346 -8.20 12.09 -0.01
CA ARG A 346 -9.18 12.08 -1.11
C ARG A 346 -8.67 11.38 -2.38
N GLY A 347 -7.35 11.12 -2.49
CA GLY A 347 -6.74 10.31 -3.56
C GLY A 347 -6.73 8.79 -3.33
N SER A 348 -7.26 8.29 -2.21
CA SER A 348 -7.23 6.85 -1.89
C SER A 348 -7.98 5.99 -2.90
N THR A 349 -9.11 6.47 -3.40
CA THR A 349 -9.95 5.71 -4.33
C THR A 349 -9.35 5.65 -5.72
N ALA A 350 -8.69 6.74 -6.18
CA ALA A 350 -8.06 6.78 -7.50
C ALA A 350 -6.92 5.77 -7.61
N ILE A 351 -5.99 5.77 -6.65
CA ILE A 351 -4.88 4.80 -6.61
C ILE A 351 -5.40 3.36 -6.56
N GLU A 352 -6.46 3.10 -5.79
CA GLU A 352 -7.04 1.76 -5.71
C GLU A 352 -7.65 1.30 -7.05
N VAL A 353 -8.35 2.20 -7.75
CA VAL A 353 -8.92 1.93 -9.07
C VAL A 353 -7.83 1.66 -10.10
N ASP A 354 -6.76 2.46 -10.12
CA ASP A 354 -5.63 2.26 -11.03
C ASP A 354 -4.90 0.94 -10.77
N LEU A 355 -4.63 0.62 -9.50
CA LEU A 355 -4.00 -0.66 -9.14
C LEU A 355 -4.89 -1.85 -9.50
N LEU A 356 -6.21 -1.73 -9.30
CA LEU A 356 -7.16 -2.75 -9.73
C LEU A 356 -7.14 -2.91 -11.25
N GLU A 357 -7.23 -1.82 -12.01
CA GLU A 357 -7.18 -1.84 -13.47
C GLU A 357 -5.89 -2.50 -13.98
N MET A 358 -4.72 -2.12 -13.44
CA MET A 358 -3.43 -2.70 -13.80
C MET A 358 -3.35 -4.18 -13.44
N SER A 359 -3.87 -4.58 -12.29
CA SER A 359 -3.92 -6.00 -11.91
C SER A 359 -4.82 -6.81 -12.85
N GLU A 360 -5.97 -6.26 -13.27
CA GLU A 360 -6.92 -6.92 -14.18
C GLU A 360 -6.41 -7.03 -15.61
N LYS A 361 -5.81 -5.95 -16.14
CA LYS A 361 -5.15 -5.96 -17.46
C LYS A 361 -3.95 -6.90 -17.48
N GLY A 362 -3.27 -7.07 -16.35
CA GLY A 362 -2.06 -7.87 -16.19
C GLY A 362 -2.24 -9.25 -15.55
N ILE A 363 -3.44 -9.85 -15.55
CA ILE A 363 -3.64 -11.18 -14.93
C ILE A 363 -2.65 -12.20 -15.51
N GLY A 364 -1.91 -12.88 -14.63
CA GLY A 364 -0.87 -13.85 -15.00
C GLY A 364 0.46 -13.23 -15.44
N SER A 365 0.54 -11.90 -15.56
CA SER A 365 1.79 -11.18 -15.77
C SER A 365 2.41 -10.76 -14.42
N ARG A 366 3.73 -10.58 -14.39
CA ARG A 366 4.45 -10.09 -13.21
C ARG A 366 3.99 -8.69 -12.80
N ASP A 367 3.77 -7.79 -13.75
CA ASP A 367 3.33 -6.43 -13.46
C ASP A 367 1.93 -6.41 -12.86
N GLY A 368 1.04 -7.27 -13.35
CA GLY A 368 -0.29 -7.45 -12.74
C GLY A 368 -0.21 -8.05 -11.34
N GLN A 369 0.70 -9.00 -11.11
CA GLN A 369 0.98 -9.54 -9.78
C GLN A 369 1.56 -8.49 -8.81
N ILE A 370 2.48 -7.64 -9.27
CA ILE A 370 3.03 -6.53 -8.48
C ILE A 370 1.92 -5.52 -8.15
N ALA A 371 1.12 -5.12 -9.15
CA ALA A 371 -0.03 -4.22 -8.94
C ALA A 371 -1.03 -4.82 -7.95
N ALA A 372 -1.33 -6.13 -8.06
CA ALA A 372 -2.20 -6.84 -7.13
C ALA A 372 -1.62 -6.85 -5.70
N PHE A 373 -0.29 -6.99 -5.55
CA PHE A 373 0.35 -6.98 -4.24
C PHE A 373 0.27 -5.59 -3.58
N GLU A 374 0.47 -4.53 -4.35
CA GLU A 374 0.26 -3.16 -3.86
C GLU A 374 -1.20 -2.87 -3.54
N LEU A 375 -2.13 -3.42 -4.33
CA LEU A 375 -3.56 -3.34 -4.04
C LEU A 375 -3.90 -4.03 -2.71
N VAL A 376 -3.32 -5.20 -2.44
CA VAL A 376 -3.44 -5.89 -1.14
C VAL A 376 -2.96 -4.99 -0.02
N LYS A 377 -1.76 -4.39 -0.15
CA LYS A 377 -1.25 -3.44 0.86
C LYS A 377 -2.27 -2.32 1.06
N ASN A 378 -2.65 -1.62 -0.01
CA ASN A 378 -3.57 -0.48 0.06
C ASN A 378 -4.89 -0.84 0.77
N ARG A 379 -5.45 -2.02 0.50
CA ARG A 379 -6.68 -2.53 1.14
C ARG A 379 -6.50 -2.90 2.61
N VAL A 380 -5.37 -3.51 2.97
CA VAL A 380 -4.99 -3.74 4.37
C VAL A 380 -4.93 -2.41 5.11
N TYR A 381 -4.26 -1.40 4.55
CA TYR A 381 -4.18 -0.07 5.16
C TYR A 381 -5.52 0.66 5.23
N SER A 382 -6.38 0.48 4.24
CA SER A 382 -7.73 1.04 4.22
C SER A 382 -8.73 0.20 5.05
N ASN A 383 -8.21 -0.73 5.86
CA ASN A 383 -8.97 -1.55 6.81
C ASN A 383 -9.99 -2.50 6.13
N ASN A 384 -9.82 -2.79 4.84
CA ASN A 384 -10.71 -3.64 4.04
C ASN A 384 -10.10 -5.05 3.84
N VAL A 385 -10.15 -5.86 4.91
CA VAL A 385 -9.53 -7.20 4.95
C VAL A 385 -10.14 -8.15 3.92
N THR A 386 -11.47 -8.25 3.84
CA THR A 386 -12.14 -9.17 2.91
C THR A 386 -11.74 -8.88 1.46
N ALA A 387 -11.66 -7.60 1.08
CA ALA A 387 -11.23 -7.23 -0.26
C ALA A 387 -9.74 -7.53 -0.51
N ALA A 388 -8.88 -7.46 0.52
CA ALA A 388 -7.47 -7.83 0.43
C ALA A 388 -7.29 -9.36 0.27
N VAL A 389 -8.05 -10.15 1.02
CA VAL A 389 -8.08 -11.62 0.89
C VAL A 389 -8.55 -12.03 -0.51
N ASN A 390 -9.64 -11.43 -1.00
CA ASN A 390 -10.17 -11.71 -2.33
C ASN A 390 -9.18 -11.39 -3.45
N VAL A 391 -8.44 -10.28 -3.34
CA VAL A 391 -7.35 -9.97 -4.29
C VAL A 391 -6.27 -11.03 -4.19
N THR A 392 -5.83 -11.37 -2.98
CA THR A 392 -4.77 -12.37 -2.80
C THR A 392 -5.13 -13.70 -3.47
N LYS A 393 -6.36 -14.20 -3.23
CA LYS A 393 -6.88 -15.43 -3.83
C LYS A 393 -7.09 -15.36 -5.34
N LYS A 394 -7.44 -14.19 -5.89
CA LYS A 394 -7.69 -13.99 -7.32
C LYS A 394 -6.41 -13.97 -8.14
N TYR A 395 -5.34 -13.37 -7.63
CA TYR A 395 -4.13 -13.06 -8.43
C TYR A 395 -2.89 -13.91 -8.10
N PHE A 396 -2.87 -14.61 -6.96
CA PHE A 396 -1.73 -15.44 -6.55
C PHE A 396 -2.16 -16.88 -6.30
N HIS A 397 -1.30 -17.84 -6.67
CA HIS A 397 -1.54 -19.24 -6.35
C HIS A 397 -1.12 -19.52 -4.89
N PRO A 398 -1.80 -20.41 -4.13
CA PRO A 398 -1.47 -20.68 -2.73
C PRO A 398 -0.04 -21.18 -2.46
N SER A 399 0.64 -21.71 -3.48
CA SER A 399 2.05 -22.15 -3.40
C SER A 399 3.05 -21.02 -3.64
N ASP A 400 2.62 -19.83 -4.05
CA ASP A 400 3.51 -18.73 -4.42
C ASP A 400 3.98 -17.97 -3.18
N ASP A 401 5.24 -17.52 -3.18
CA ASP A 401 5.79 -16.71 -2.09
C ASP A 401 5.01 -15.40 -1.91
N GLN A 402 4.49 -14.81 -2.98
CA GLN A 402 3.65 -13.61 -2.94
C GLN A 402 2.30 -13.87 -2.25
N TYR A 403 1.73 -15.07 -2.38
CA TYR A 403 0.52 -15.45 -1.66
C TYR A 403 0.79 -15.49 -0.16
N LYS A 404 1.88 -16.17 0.25
CA LYS A 404 2.30 -16.24 1.66
C LYS A 404 2.61 -14.85 2.23
N ALA A 405 3.34 -14.02 1.48
CA ALA A 405 3.67 -12.65 1.90
C ALA A 405 2.42 -11.76 2.05
N SER A 406 1.44 -11.90 1.16
CA SER A 406 0.15 -11.21 1.24
C SER A 406 -0.67 -11.68 2.44
N ALA A 407 -0.75 -13.00 2.63
CA ALA A 407 -1.43 -13.60 3.76
C ALA A 407 -0.82 -13.13 5.09
N GLU A 408 0.51 -13.06 5.20
CA GLU A 408 1.19 -12.58 6.41
C GLU A 408 0.89 -11.10 6.73
N LYS A 409 0.80 -10.25 5.70
CA LYS A 409 0.40 -8.84 5.87
C LYS A 409 -1.04 -8.71 6.36
N ILE A 410 -1.97 -9.47 5.78
CA ILE A 410 -3.39 -9.45 6.17
C ILE A 410 -3.55 -10.04 7.58
N ARG A 411 -2.86 -11.15 7.87
CA ARG A 411 -2.80 -11.81 9.17
C ARG A 411 -2.39 -10.84 10.28
N SER A 412 -1.33 -10.06 10.05
CA SER A 412 -0.84 -9.06 11.00
C SER A 412 -1.91 -8.03 11.39
N LEU A 413 -2.71 -7.57 10.42
CA LEU A 413 -3.84 -6.67 10.69
C LEU A 413 -4.94 -7.36 11.50
N ILE A 414 -5.33 -8.59 11.15
CA ILE A 414 -6.33 -9.35 11.90
C ILE A 414 -5.86 -9.60 13.33
N GLN A 415 -4.61 -9.99 13.51
CA GLN A 415 -4.02 -10.18 14.84
C GLN A 415 -4.13 -8.90 15.68
N ALA A 416 -3.73 -7.76 15.13
CA ALA A 416 -3.84 -6.47 15.81
C ALA A 416 -5.29 -6.12 16.21
N ARG A 417 -6.28 -6.55 15.42
CA ARG A 417 -7.70 -6.40 15.78
C ARG A 417 -8.11 -7.34 16.90
N LEU A 418 -7.72 -8.61 16.85
CA LEU A 418 -8.04 -9.63 17.86
C LEU A 418 -7.55 -9.24 19.25
N ILE A 419 -6.35 -8.65 19.35
CA ILE A 419 -5.78 -8.21 20.63
C ILE A 419 -6.19 -6.79 21.04
N SER A 420 -7.10 -6.15 20.30
CA SER A 420 -7.54 -4.78 20.58
C SER A 420 -8.33 -4.71 21.89
N ASP A 421 -8.12 -3.65 22.67
CA ASP A 421 -8.93 -3.33 23.86
C ASP A 421 -10.38 -2.94 23.50
N ASN A 422 -10.63 -2.53 22.25
CA ASN A 422 -11.97 -2.17 21.80
C ASN A 422 -12.74 -3.41 21.34
N ASN A 423 -13.78 -3.79 22.09
CA ASN A 423 -14.58 -4.99 21.80
C ASN A 423 -15.18 -5.01 20.37
N LEU A 424 -15.58 -3.86 19.82
CA LEU A 424 -16.08 -3.81 18.43
C LEU A 424 -14.98 -4.17 17.43
N VAL A 425 -13.77 -3.63 17.62
CA VAL A 425 -12.61 -3.92 16.76
C VAL A 425 -12.19 -5.38 16.91
N ARG A 426 -12.22 -5.90 18.14
CA ARG A 426 -11.98 -7.30 18.46
C ARG A 426 -12.96 -8.24 17.75
N LEU A 427 -14.26 -7.96 17.83
CA LEU A 427 -15.30 -8.71 17.12
C LEU A 427 -15.13 -8.65 15.60
N GLN A 428 -14.71 -7.51 15.05
CA GLN A 428 -14.36 -7.40 13.63
C GLN A 428 -13.15 -8.26 13.26
N GLY A 429 -12.14 -8.34 14.14
CA GLY A 429 -11.00 -9.25 14.01
C GLY A 429 -11.44 -10.71 14.02
N LEU A 430 -12.31 -11.08 14.97
CA LEU A 430 -12.83 -12.43 15.13
C LEU A 430 -13.66 -12.87 13.93
N ASN A 431 -14.56 -12.01 13.46
CA ASN A 431 -15.33 -12.27 12.24
C ASN A 431 -14.42 -12.45 11.03
N GLY A 432 -13.39 -11.59 10.87
CA GLY A 432 -12.43 -11.69 9.78
C GLY A 432 -11.54 -12.93 9.83
N PHE A 433 -11.22 -13.42 11.03
CA PHE A 433 -10.54 -14.70 11.23
C PHE A 433 -11.44 -15.87 10.83
N LEU A 434 -12.66 -15.93 11.38
CA LEU A 434 -13.60 -17.04 11.16
C LEU A 434 -14.03 -17.16 9.70
N SER A 435 -14.25 -16.03 9.01
CA SER A 435 -14.65 -16.03 7.60
C SER A 435 -13.56 -16.56 6.67
N GLU A 436 -12.30 -16.49 7.08
CA GLU A 436 -11.13 -16.72 6.21
C GLU A 436 -10.07 -17.62 6.88
N ARG A 437 -10.48 -18.53 7.76
CA ARG A 437 -9.56 -19.36 8.57
C ARG A 437 -8.55 -20.11 7.71
N ASP A 438 -9.01 -20.79 6.65
CA ASP A 438 -8.16 -21.58 5.74
C ASP A 438 -7.17 -20.70 4.97
N PHE A 439 -7.51 -19.43 4.72
CA PHE A 439 -6.60 -18.49 4.09
C PHE A 439 -5.39 -18.19 4.98
N TYR A 440 -5.57 -18.09 6.30
CA TYR A 440 -4.47 -17.83 7.23
C TYR A 440 -3.62 -19.07 7.54
N ALA A 441 -4.12 -20.28 7.26
CA ALA A 441 -3.43 -21.53 7.56
C ALA A 441 -2.09 -21.69 6.82
N VAL A 442 -1.86 -20.93 5.73
CA VAL A 442 -0.59 -20.93 4.99
C VAL A 442 0.53 -20.12 5.70
N THR A 443 0.20 -19.39 6.76
CA THR A 443 1.15 -18.53 7.48
C THR A 443 1.86 -19.30 8.59
N ASP A 444 3.15 -19.02 8.80
CA ASP A 444 3.96 -19.73 9.80
C ASP A 444 3.48 -19.48 11.25
N ASN A 445 2.79 -18.36 11.49
CA ASN A 445 2.26 -17.94 12.78
C ASN A 445 0.75 -18.25 12.96
N PHE A 446 0.19 -19.16 12.17
CA PHE A 446 -1.22 -19.52 12.29
C PHE A 446 -1.64 -19.99 13.70
N PRO A 447 -0.85 -20.82 14.43
CA PRO A 447 -1.21 -21.22 15.80
C PRO A 447 -1.29 -20.05 16.80
N ALA A 448 -0.48 -19.01 16.62
CA ALA A 448 -0.55 -17.80 17.44
C ALA A 448 -1.83 -17.00 17.13
N LEU A 449 -2.25 -16.98 15.86
CA LEU A 449 -3.51 -16.36 15.45
C LEU A 449 -4.73 -17.10 16.00
N GLU A 450 -4.70 -18.45 16.01
CA GLU A 450 -5.74 -19.27 16.64
C GLU A 450 -5.86 -18.98 18.14
N TYR A 451 -4.73 -18.85 18.84
CA TYR A 451 -4.71 -18.45 20.24
C TYR A 451 -5.37 -17.07 20.45
N ASP A 452 -4.96 -16.07 19.66
CA ASP A 452 -5.50 -14.71 19.78
C ASP A 452 -7.00 -14.66 19.42
N ALA A 453 -7.44 -15.48 18.46
CA ALA A 453 -8.85 -15.62 18.11
C ALA A 453 -9.67 -16.27 19.24
N LEU A 454 -9.14 -17.32 19.85
CA LEU A 454 -9.77 -17.99 20.98
C LEU A 454 -9.87 -17.03 22.18
N TYR A 455 -8.79 -16.30 22.46
CA TYR A 455 -8.77 -15.30 23.54
C TYR A 455 -9.79 -14.20 23.27
N ALA A 456 -9.84 -13.71 22.03
CA ALA A 456 -10.81 -12.71 21.63
C ALA A 456 -12.27 -13.19 21.78
N ALA A 457 -12.57 -14.44 21.40
CA ALA A 457 -13.89 -15.03 21.56
C ALA A 457 -14.29 -15.15 23.04
N PHE A 458 -13.38 -15.66 23.87
CA PHE A 458 -13.57 -15.77 25.31
C PHE A 458 -13.85 -14.39 25.96
N GLU A 459 -12.98 -13.42 25.67
CA GLU A 459 -13.10 -12.05 26.17
C GLU A 459 -14.35 -11.33 25.66
N SER A 460 -14.80 -11.63 24.44
CA SER A 460 -16.06 -11.10 23.90
C SER A 460 -17.29 -11.83 24.44
N GLY A 461 -17.15 -12.84 25.29
CA GLY A 461 -18.27 -13.59 25.87
C GLY A 461 -18.92 -14.58 24.91
N LEU A 462 -18.18 -15.03 23.89
CA LEU A 462 -18.59 -15.97 22.85
C LEU A 462 -17.78 -17.29 22.93
N PRO A 463 -17.72 -17.96 24.09
CA PRO A 463 -16.94 -19.19 24.23
C PRO A 463 -17.40 -20.32 23.30
N GLU A 464 -18.64 -20.30 22.83
CA GLU A 464 -19.20 -21.24 21.85
C GLU A 464 -18.42 -21.30 20.52
N LEU A 465 -17.68 -20.24 20.19
CA LEU A 465 -16.89 -20.17 18.97
C LEU A 465 -15.59 -20.98 19.04
N HIS A 466 -15.21 -21.51 20.21
CA HIS A 466 -13.96 -22.25 20.39
C HIS A 466 -13.81 -23.42 19.40
N SER A 467 -14.92 -24.12 19.12
CA SER A 467 -14.97 -25.26 18.19
C SER A 467 -14.75 -24.87 16.73
N SER A 468 -15.11 -23.63 16.37
CA SER A 468 -14.89 -23.07 15.02
C SER A 468 -13.48 -22.50 14.85
N ILE A 469 -12.82 -22.14 15.96
CA ILE A 469 -11.48 -21.55 15.96
C ILE A 469 -10.42 -22.65 15.93
N ILE A 470 -10.56 -23.65 16.80
CA ILE A 470 -9.58 -24.70 17.00
C ILE A 470 -10.13 -26.06 16.56
N SER A 471 -9.39 -26.74 15.69
CA SER A 471 -9.63 -28.15 15.39
C SER A 471 -8.92 -29.04 16.43
N GLU A 472 -9.65 -29.97 17.04
CA GLU A 472 -9.14 -30.88 18.09
C GLU A 472 -8.00 -31.82 17.62
N ALA A 473 -7.68 -31.84 16.33
CA ALA A 473 -6.67 -32.71 15.73
C ALA A 473 -5.21 -32.21 15.87
N SER A 474 -4.98 -31.02 16.41
CA SER A 474 -3.66 -30.38 16.45
C SER A 474 -3.00 -30.49 17.82
N SER A 475 -1.71 -30.85 17.88
CA SER A 475 -0.91 -30.69 19.10
C SER A 475 -0.70 -29.20 19.39
N MET A 476 -1.35 -28.67 20.42
CA MET A 476 -1.33 -27.25 20.75
C MET A 476 -0.33 -26.90 21.85
N PRO A 477 0.19 -25.66 21.87
CA PRO A 477 0.93 -25.15 23.02
C PRO A 477 0.08 -25.21 24.29
N GLU A 478 0.73 -25.49 25.44
CA GLU A 478 0.06 -25.63 26.74
C GLU A 478 -0.85 -24.44 27.09
N LYS A 479 -0.43 -23.22 26.77
CA LYS A 479 -1.24 -22.00 27.00
C LYS A 479 -2.54 -21.98 26.19
N THR A 480 -2.50 -22.46 24.95
CA THR A 480 -3.68 -22.55 24.08
C THR A 480 -4.61 -23.64 24.58
N ASP A 481 -4.07 -24.78 25.02
CA ASP A 481 -4.87 -25.86 25.62
C ASP A 481 -5.56 -25.42 26.92
N GLN A 482 -4.85 -24.68 27.78
CA GLN A 482 -5.45 -24.08 28.98
C GLN A 482 -6.61 -23.15 28.62
N LEU A 483 -6.41 -22.21 27.70
CA LEU A 483 -7.46 -21.28 27.26
C LEU A 483 -8.65 -22.00 26.60
N LEU A 484 -8.40 -23.10 25.86
CA LEU A 484 -9.45 -23.91 25.26
C LEU A 484 -10.30 -24.60 26.33
N ARG A 485 -9.67 -25.17 27.37
CA ARG A 485 -10.37 -25.73 28.53
C ARG A 485 -11.21 -24.66 29.23
N SER A 486 -10.64 -23.47 29.45
CA SER A 486 -11.37 -22.34 30.04
C SER A 486 -12.60 -21.94 29.21
N SER A 487 -12.45 -21.94 27.88
CA SER A 487 -13.54 -21.61 26.96
C SER A 487 -14.63 -22.67 26.99
N LYS A 488 -14.26 -23.97 27.00
CA LYS A 488 -15.20 -25.09 27.15
C LYS A 488 -15.94 -25.05 28.48
N LEU A 489 -15.25 -24.77 29.59
CA LEU A 489 -15.88 -24.59 30.89
C LEU A 489 -16.85 -23.41 30.87
N PHE A 490 -16.44 -22.27 30.31
CA PHE A 490 -17.29 -21.08 30.27
C PHE A 490 -18.55 -21.30 29.41
N GLU A 491 -18.45 -22.00 28.29
CA GLU A 491 -19.61 -22.44 27.52
C GLU A 491 -20.51 -23.39 28.32
N ALA A 492 -19.95 -24.38 29.00
CA ALA A 492 -20.72 -25.30 29.83
C ALA A 492 -21.45 -24.58 30.97
N ILE A 493 -20.82 -23.55 31.57
CA ILE A 493 -21.45 -22.64 32.54
C ILE A 493 -22.63 -21.91 31.89
N LYS A 494 -22.42 -21.27 30.71
CA LYS A 494 -23.48 -20.53 29.99
C LYS A 494 -24.69 -21.40 29.64
N HIS A 495 -24.47 -22.70 29.38
CA HIS A 495 -25.53 -23.64 29.05
C HIS A 495 -26.06 -24.45 30.23
N GLY A 496 -25.56 -24.22 31.45
CA GLY A 496 -25.96 -24.97 32.65
C GLY A 496 -25.63 -26.48 32.58
N GLN A 497 -24.59 -26.84 31.82
CA GLN A 497 -24.19 -28.22 31.53
C GLN A 497 -23.10 -28.76 32.46
N THR A 498 -22.63 -27.96 33.42
CA THR A 498 -21.57 -28.34 34.37
C THR A 498 -22.03 -28.13 35.82
N SER A 499 -21.53 -28.94 36.75
CA SER A 499 -21.91 -28.83 38.16
C SER A 499 -21.08 -27.76 38.88
N LEU A 500 -21.63 -27.16 39.94
CA LEU A 500 -20.91 -26.19 40.77
C LEU A 500 -19.59 -26.72 41.35
N LYS A 501 -19.51 -28.03 41.62
CA LYS A 501 -18.27 -28.67 42.10
C LYS A 501 -17.19 -28.75 41.03
N ASP A 502 -17.59 -29.04 39.79
CA ASP A 502 -16.69 -29.12 38.65
C ASP A 502 -16.18 -27.71 38.32
N ILE A 503 -17.06 -26.71 38.35
CA ILE A 503 -16.69 -25.29 38.22
C ILE A 503 -15.66 -24.89 39.28
N GLU A 504 -15.89 -25.21 40.57
CA GLU A 504 -14.97 -24.84 41.65
C GLU A 504 -13.58 -25.50 41.49
N SER A 505 -13.54 -26.75 41.02
CA SER A 505 -12.30 -27.47 40.77
C SER A 505 -11.52 -26.86 39.61
N GLU A 506 -12.19 -26.52 38.52
CA GLU A 506 -11.52 -26.01 37.32
C GLU A 506 -11.14 -24.53 37.43
N ILE A 507 -11.95 -23.69 38.09
CA ILE A 507 -11.66 -22.26 38.30
C ILE A 507 -10.30 -22.03 38.96
N LYS A 508 -9.87 -22.91 39.87
CA LYS A 508 -8.56 -22.85 40.55
C LYS A 508 -7.36 -22.95 39.60
N THR A 509 -7.59 -23.48 38.40
CA THR A 509 -6.55 -23.67 37.37
C THR A 509 -6.56 -22.56 36.33
N LEU A 510 -7.53 -21.65 36.38
CA LEU A 510 -7.68 -20.56 35.42
C LEU A 510 -6.80 -19.37 35.78
N SER A 511 -6.43 -18.59 34.77
CA SER A 511 -5.80 -17.30 35.00
C SER A 511 -6.83 -16.28 35.51
N GLU A 512 -6.37 -15.32 36.31
CA GLU A 512 -7.22 -14.29 36.90
C GLU A 512 -8.10 -13.53 35.87
N PRO A 513 -7.62 -13.11 34.69
CA PRO A 513 -8.49 -12.51 33.66
C PRO A 513 -9.67 -13.40 33.25
N MET A 514 -9.47 -14.72 33.19
CA MET A 514 -10.52 -15.67 32.84
C MET A 514 -11.56 -15.80 33.95
N VAL A 515 -11.08 -15.86 35.20
CA VAL A 515 -11.94 -15.88 36.40
C VAL A 515 -12.80 -14.61 36.46
N LEU A 516 -12.23 -13.44 36.17
CA LEU A 516 -12.96 -12.17 36.12
C LEU A 516 -14.04 -12.16 35.05
N ARG A 517 -13.79 -12.76 33.88
CA ARG A 517 -14.80 -12.84 32.82
C ARG A 517 -15.99 -13.71 33.22
N ILE A 518 -15.74 -14.83 33.91
CA ILE A 518 -16.80 -15.66 34.49
C ILE A 518 -17.55 -14.88 35.59
N ALA A 519 -16.86 -14.07 36.39
CA ALA A 519 -17.48 -13.18 37.37
C ALA A 519 -18.46 -12.19 36.73
N GLN A 520 -18.05 -11.55 35.63
CA GLN A 520 -18.88 -10.61 34.88
C GLN A 520 -20.15 -11.27 34.34
N TYR A 521 -20.03 -12.49 33.80
CA TYR A 521 -21.19 -13.28 33.37
C TYR A 521 -22.11 -13.62 34.55
N ALA A 522 -21.55 -14.10 35.66
CA ALA A 522 -22.33 -14.43 36.85
C ALA A 522 -23.14 -13.22 37.37
N ILE A 523 -22.52 -12.03 37.40
CA ILE A 523 -23.18 -10.76 37.74
C ILE A 523 -24.32 -10.47 36.76
N ALA A 524 -24.07 -10.57 35.45
CA ALA A 524 -25.06 -10.25 34.42
C ALA A 524 -26.29 -11.17 34.48
N GLU A 525 -26.09 -12.46 34.74
CA GLU A 525 -27.17 -13.45 34.90
C GLU A 525 -27.75 -13.51 36.32
N ASN A 526 -27.21 -12.73 37.25
CA ASN A 526 -27.58 -12.74 38.66
C ASN A 526 -27.44 -14.15 39.31
N ASP A 527 -26.42 -14.92 38.91
CA ASP A 527 -26.09 -16.24 39.46
C ASP A 527 -25.24 -16.10 40.73
N ILE A 528 -25.93 -16.00 41.88
CA ILE A 528 -25.30 -15.81 43.19
C ILE A 528 -24.37 -16.98 43.56
N ALA A 529 -24.71 -18.22 43.17
CA ALA A 529 -23.91 -19.39 43.51
C ALA A 529 -22.57 -19.34 42.77
N LEU A 530 -22.61 -19.02 41.48
CA LEU A 530 -21.40 -18.83 40.67
C LEU A 530 -20.58 -17.64 41.14
N MET A 531 -21.21 -16.50 41.49
CA MET A 531 -20.51 -15.33 42.02
C MET A 531 -19.70 -15.68 43.27
N ARG A 532 -20.25 -16.47 44.20
CA ARG A 532 -19.55 -16.90 45.43
C ARG A 532 -18.38 -17.84 45.14
N ILE A 533 -18.53 -18.74 44.18
CA ILE A 533 -17.43 -19.62 43.76
C ILE A 533 -16.30 -18.78 43.17
N VAL A 534 -16.62 -17.81 42.33
CA VAL A 534 -15.63 -16.93 41.71
C VAL A 534 -14.93 -16.06 42.77
N GLU A 535 -15.68 -15.45 43.69
CA GLU A 535 -15.15 -14.65 44.80
C GLU A 535 -14.09 -15.39 45.61
N ALA A 536 -14.34 -16.65 45.95
CA ALA A 536 -13.43 -17.47 46.74
C ALA A 536 -12.11 -17.82 46.02
N ASN A 537 -12.06 -17.63 44.70
CA ASN A 537 -10.92 -18.01 43.86
C ASN A 537 -10.27 -16.83 43.13
N LEU A 538 -10.71 -15.59 43.38
CA LEU A 538 -10.02 -14.39 42.90
C LEU A 538 -8.74 -14.16 43.71
N ALA A 539 -7.62 -13.95 43.01
CA ALA A 539 -6.34 -13.66 43.64
C ALA A 539 -6.26 -12.20 44.13
N SER A 540 -6.86 -11.28 43.37
CA SER A 540 -6.95 -9.86 43.71
C SER A 540 -7.99 -9.59 44.80
N GLU A 541 -7.51 -9.14 45.96
CA GLU A 541 -8.35 -8.75 47.10
C GLU A 541 -9.31 -7.60 46.74
N THR A 542 -8.92 -6.68 45.84
CA THR A 542 -9.77 -5.57 45.42
C THR A 542 -10.91 -6.01 44.50
N GLU A 543 -10.65 -6.97 43.61
CA GLU A 543 -11.67 -7.53 42.72
C GLU A 543 -12.62 -8.45 43.48
N ALA A 544 -12.10 -9.25 44.42
CA ALA A 544 -12.89 -10.03 45.36
C ALA A 544 -13.85 -9.14 46.16
N GLN A 545 -13.35 -8.05 46.77
CA GLN A 545 -14.19 -7.08 47.49
C GLN A 545 -15.27 -6.43 46.61
N THR A 546 -14.96 -6.15 45.34
CA THR A 546 -15.93 -5.59 44.39
C THR A 546 -17.04 -6.60 44.08
N LEU A 547 -16.68 -7.88 43.93
CA LEU A 547 -17.64 -8.96 43.74
C LEU A 547 -18.46 -9.22 45.01
N SER A 548 -17.87 -9.18 46.21
CA SER A 548 -18.58 -9.29 47.50
C SER A 548 -19.69 -8.25 47.62
N ARG A 549 -19.43 -7.02 47.19
CA ARG A 549 -20.44 -5.95 47.17
C ARG A 549 -21.57 -6.26 46.20
N SER A 550 -21.26 -6.80 45.03
CA SER A 550 -22.25 -7.21 44.04
C SER A 550 -23.13 -8.35 44.56
N ILE A 551 -22.53 -9.33 45.25
CA ILE A 551 -23.25 -10.42 45.93
C ILE A 551 -24.14 -9.86 47.04
N ALA A 552 -23.62 -9.01 47.92
CA ALA A 552 -24.40 -8.40 49.00
C ALA A 552 -25.58 -7.57 48.46
N PHE A 553 -25.37 -6.88 47.34
CA PHE A 553 -26.44 -6.15 46.65
C PHE A 553 -27.51 -7.09 46.08
N ALA A 554 -27.12 -8.15 45.37
CA ALA A 554 -28.03 -9.16 44.83
C ALA A 554 -28.83 -9.89 45.93
N GLU A 555 -28.20 -10.14 47.09
CA GLU A 555 -28.81 -10.73 48.28
C GLU A 555 -29.64 -9.74 49.11
N LYS A 556 -29.74 -8.47 48.68
CA LYS A 556 -30.44 -7.39 49.39
C LYS A 556 -29.90 -7.10 50.80
N ARG A 557 -28.62 -7.39 51.04
CA ARG A 557 -27.88 -7.12 52.28
C ARG A 557 -27.27 -5.72 52.27
N TRP A 558 -28.11 -4.70 52.08
CA TRP A 558 -27.65 -3.32 51.85
C TRP A 558 -26.86 -2.70 53.03
N GLY A 559 -27.07 -3.19 54.25
CA GLY A 559 -26.31 -2.76 55.44
C GLY A 559 -24.84 -3.16 55.42
N ASP A 560 -24.48 -4.19 54.65
CA ASP A 560 -23.09 -4.66 54.54
C ASP A 560 -22.28 -3.86 53.50
N ILE A 561 -22.97 -3.09 52.65
CA ILE A 561 -22.35 -2.26 51.60
C ILE A 561 -21.85 -0.93 52.18
N THR A 562 -22.58 -0.35 53.14
CA THR A 562 -22.29 0.97 53.72
C THR A 562 -21.19 0.94 54.80
N ALA A 563 -20.93 -0.22 55.41
CA ALA A 563 -19.91 -0.37 56.46
C ALA A 563 -18.47 -0.30 55.91
N THR A 564 -18.26 -0.49 54.60
CA THR A 564 -16.92 -0.50 53.98
C THR A 564 -16.49 0.87 53.41
N GLU A 565 -17.40 1.85 53.30
CA GLU A 565 -17.08 3.20 52.77
C GLU A 565 -16.41 4.13 53.81
N SER A 566 -16.36 3.74 55.09
CA SER A 566 -15.86 4.58 56.19
C SER A 566 -14.36 4.48 56.48
N SER A 567 -13.54 3.88 55.60
CA SER A 567 -12.08 3.83 55.79
C SER A 567 -11.36 4.82 54.86
N PRO A 568 -10.68 5.88 55.38
CA PRO A 568 -10.02 6.88 54.57
C PRO A 568 -8.53 6.53 54.43
N GLU A 569 -8.14 5.69 53.48
CA GLU A 569 -6.71 5.54 53.18
C GLU A 569 -6.45 5.16 51.70
N THR A 570 -5.41 5.81 51.15
CA THR A 570 -4.76 5.59 49.84
C THR A 570 -5.38 6.18 48.56
N THR A 571 -5.34 7.52 48.49
CA THR A 571 -5.24 8.28 47.23
C THR A 571 -3.82 8.18 46.65
N SER A 572 -3.39 7.02 46.15
CA SER A 572 -2.26 6.89 45.21
C SER A 572 -2.12 5.43 44.78
N GLN A 573 -1.96 5.21 43.47
CA GLN A 573 -1.84 3.92 42.78
C GLN A 573 -3.15 3.23 42.38
N VAL A 574 -3.89 3.82 41.44
CA VAL A 574 -4.83 3.05 40.61
C VAL A 574 -4.68 3.46 39.16
N LYS A 575 -3.85 2.73 38.42
CA LYS A 575 -3.87 2.71 36.95
C LYS A 575 -4.16 1.30 36.38
N THR A 576 -4.49 0.33 37.22
CA THR A 576 -4.71 -1.07 36.83
C THR A 576 -6.07 -1.65 37.23
N ALA A 577 -6.89 -1.00 38.06
CA ALA A 577 -8.23 -1.49 38.37
C ALA A 577 -9.27 -0.90 37.40
N ASN A 578 -9.58 -1.60 36.30
CA ASN A 578 -10.63 -1.14 35.38
C ASN A 578 -11.32 -2.23 34.54
N LEU A 579 -11.23 -3.51 34.90
CA LEU A 579 -11.91 -4.58 34.14
C LEU A 579 -13.31 -4.91 34.68
N LEU A 580 -13.50 -5.03 36.00
CA LEU A 580 -14.85 -5.14 36.59
C LEU A 580 -15.62 -3.81 36.57
N SER A 581 -14.93 -2.67 36.61
CA SER A 581 -15.54 -1.34 36.67
C SER A 581 -15.93 -0.75 35.31
N ARG A 582 -15.44 -1.31 34.19
CA ARG A 582 -15.68 -0.75 32.85
C ARG A 582 -17.11 -0.98 32.35
N ASP A 583 -17.75 -2.09 32.76
CA ASP A 583 -19.14 -2.38 32.42
C ASP A 583 -20.11 -2.15 33.61
N ILE A 584 -19.58 -1.98 34.83
CA ILE A 584 -20.34 -1.48 35.99
C ILE A 584 -20.23 0.05 36.05
N GLN A 585 -20.55 0.75 34.96
CA GLN A 585 -20.94 2.15 35.08
C GLN A 585 -22.39 2.23 35.57
N ASN A 586 -22.56 2.16 36.89
CA ASN A 586 -23.74 2.74 37.51
C ASN A 586 -23.71 4.26 37.25
N PRO A 587 -24.74 4.86 36.60
CA PRO A 587 -24.81 6.30 36.39
C PRO A 587 -25.29 6.96 37.67
N VAL A 588 -24.50 6.91 38.75
CA VAL A 588 -24.83 7.57 40.01
C VAL A 588 -23.69 8.49 40.42
N THR A 589 -23.49 9.53 39.61
CA THR A 589 -22.90 10.78 40.10
C THR A 589 -23.74 11.94 39.57
N THR A 590 -24.56 12.50 40.46
CA THR A 590 -25.19 13.85 40.48
C THR A 590 -25.87 14.45 39.22
N LYS A 591 -25.70 13.92 38.01
CA LYS A 591 -26.43 14.24 36.78
C LYS A 591 -27.66 13.35 36.53
N SER A 592 -27.85 12.26 37.30
CA SER A 592 -28.94 11.29 37.09
C SER A 592 -30.33 11.80 37.47
N LYS A 593 -30.44 12.82 38.35
CA LYS A 593 -31.74 13.43 38.68
C LYS A 593 -32.39 14.16 37.51
N ASN A 594 -31.60 14.71 36.58
CA ASN A 594 -32.12 15.42 35.40
C ASN A 594 -32.48 14.48 34.24
N TRP A 595 -31.85 13.30 34.16
CA TRP A 595 -32.14 12.30 33.13
C TRP A 595 -33.40 11.48 33.46
N LEU A 596 -33.61 11.12 34.73
CA LEU A 596 -34.85 10.47 35.17
C LEU A 596 -36.09 11.36 34.96
N SER A 597 -35.95 12.69 35.05
CA SER A 597 -37.04 13.62 34.73
C SER A 597 -37.32 13.78 33.23
N SER A 598 -36.36 13.45 32.34
CA SER A 598 -36.54 13.53 30.88
C SER A 598 -36.93 12.21 30.23
N LEU A 599 -36.85 11.09 30.96
CA LEU A 599 -37.20 9.75 30.47
C LEU A 599 -38.66 9.64 30.01
N PRO A 600 -39.67 10.19 30.74
CA PRO A 600 -41.06 10.12 30.31
C PRO A 600 -41.33 10.89 29.01
N SER A 601 -40.66 12.03 28.80
CA SER A 601 -40.75 12.77 27.53
C SER A 601 -40.06 12.03 26.38
N GLN A 602 -38.88 11.44 26.61
CA GLN A 602 -38.16 10.69 25.59
C GLN A 602 -38.88 9.40 25.18
N LEU A 603 -39.50 8.70 26.14
CA LEU A 603 -40.36 7.53 25.84
C LEU A 603 -41.59 7.93 25.03
N LYS A 604 -42.17 9.11 25.29
CA LYS A 604 -43.29 9.65 24.52
C LYS A 604 -42.88 10.03 23.09
N ASP A 605 -41.69 10.57 22.90
CA ASP A 605 -41.15 10.92 21.58
C ASP A 605 -40.82 9.66 20.74
N ILE A 606 -40.33 8.60 21.39
CA ILE A 606 -40.10 7.30 20.77
C ILE A 606 -41.41 6.62 20.38
N ASP A 607 -42.41 6.59 21.28
CA ASP A 607 -43.73 6.02 20.95
C ASP A 607 -44.41 6.81 19.81
N THR A 608 -44.24 8.13 19.78
CA THR A 608 -44.73 8.98 18.69
C THR A 608 -44.01 8.67 17.37
N SER A 609 -42.68 8.50 17.39
CA SER A 609 -41.90 8.15 16.20
C SER A 609 -42.23 6.75 15.68
N ILE A 610 -42.47 5.79 16.58
CA ILE A 610 -42.88 4.43 16.20
C ILE A 610 -44.27 4.47 15.56
N ARG A 611 -45.22 5.23 16.11
CA ARG A 611 -46.55 5.40 15.50
C ARG A 611 -46.48 6.08 14.14
N GLN A 612 -45.71 7.16 14.00
CA GLN A 612 -45.52 7.85 12.72
C GLN A 612 -44.86 6.94 11.68
N THR A 613 -43.86 6.17 12.06
CA THR A 613 -43.20 5.19 11.18
C THR A 613 -44.17 4.08 10.77
N LYS A 614 -45.00 3.62 11.70
CA LYS A 614 -46.02 2.59 11.43
C LYS A 614 -47.14 3.11 10.55
N ASP A 615 -47.57 4.36 10.74
CA ASP A 615 -48.57 5.01 9.89
C ASP A 615 -48.04 5.29 8.49
N PHE A 616 -46.77 5.69 8.36
CA PHE A 616 -46.08 5.80 7.07
C PHE A 616 -46.02 4.44 6.36
N LEU A 617 -45.53 3.40 7.04
CA LEU A 617 -45.45 2.05 6.46
C LEU A 617 -46.80 1.45 6.07
N ASN A 618 -47.88 1.81 6.77
CA ASN A 618 -49.22 1.30 6.47
C ASN A 618 -49.96 2.10 5.39
N ASN A 619 -49.58 3.36 5.15
CA ASN A 619 -50.33 4.25 4.25
C ASN A 619 -49.51 4.85 3.09
N GLY A 620 -48.21 4.55 2.99
CA GLY A 620 -47.33 5.00 1.92
C GLY A 620 -46.39 6.12 2.36
#